data_AF-A0AAV6YFM4-F1
#
_entry.id   AF-A0AAV6YFM4-F1
#
_cell.length_a   1.000
_cell.length_b   1.000
_cell.length_c   1.000
_cell.angle_alpha   90.00
_cell.angle_beta   90.00
_cell.angle_gamma   90.00
#
_symmetry.space_group_name_H-M   'P 1'
#
loop_
_entity.id
_entity.type
_entity.pdbx_description
1 polymer ?
#
loop_
_entity_poly.entity_id
_entity_poly.type
_entity_poly.pdbx_seq_one_letter_code
_entity_poly.pdbx_strand_id
1 'polypeptide(L)'
;QSSGWSCDFLGSYHGFKGTSCSFSEDGSLLAVSFEDIITIWDSGSWVLKHTFCQPPGKIRSLCFGRMSASKYLLASTENGFINCWDLLTCNCKYAYYK
;
A
#
# COMPACT_ATOMS: atom_id res chain seq x y z
N GLN A 1 -3.82 -4.02 -35.61
CA GLN A 1 -3.72 -3.02 -34.53
C GLN A 1 -2.62 -3.47 -33.60
N SER A 2 -1.60 -2.64 -33.39
CA SER A 2 -0.59 -2.89 -32.37
C SER A 2 -1.17 -2.44 -31.04
N SER A 3 -1.68 -3.38 -30.24
CA SER A 3 -2.04 -3.11 -28.86
C SER A 3 -0.75 -3.04 -28.06
N GLY A 4 -0.15 -1.83 -28.00
CA GLY A 4 1.00 -1.54 -27.16
C GLY A 4 0.58 -1.14 -25.76
N TRP A 5 1.36 -1.53 -24.76
CA TRP A 5 1.20 -1.00 -23.41
C TRP A 5 1.61 0.48 -23.40
N SER A 6 0.82 1.32 -22.73
CA SER A 6 1.16 2.71 -22.46
C SER A 6 1.22 2.92 -20.95
N CYS A 7 2.11 3.83 -20.52
CA CYS A 7 2.23 4.20 -19.13
C CYS A 7 1.23 5.33 -18.84
N ASP A 8 0.28 5.06 -17.95
CA ASP A 8 -0.73 6.04 -17.53
C ASP A 8 -0.20 6.99 -16.45
N PHE A 9 0.65 6.49 -15.54
CA PHE A 9 1.21 7.27 -14.44
C PHE A 9 2.62 6.80 -14.04
N LEU A 10 3.47 7.77 -13.69
CA LEU A 10 4.78 7.56 -13.10
C LEU A 10 4.91 8.41 -11.83
N GLY A 11 4.96 7.74 -10.67
CA GLY A 11 5.08 8.39 -9.37
C GLY A 11 6.38 8.02 -8.65
N SER A 12 6.91 8.95 -7.88
CA SER A 12 8.02 8.70 -6.95
C SER A 12 7.70 9.34 -5.60
N TYR A 13 8.21 8.76 -4.52
CA TYR A 13 8.04 9.31 -3.18
C TYR A 13 9.42 9.54 -2.57
N HIS A 14 9.82 10.81 -2.45
CA HIS A 14 11.10 11.24 -1.87
C HIS A 14 12.36 10.53 -2.40
N GLY A 15 12.32 10.03 -3.65
CA GLY A 15 13.44 9.28 -4.25
C GLY A 15 13.67 7.90 -3.64
N PHE A 16 12.77 7.43 -2.77
CA PHE A 16 12.81 6.07 -2.24
C PHE A 16 12.40 5.06 -3.30
N LYS A 17 12.96 3.85 -3.19
CA LYS A 17 12.63 2.75 -4.09
C LYS A 17 11.29 2.13 -3.68
N GLY A 18 10.36 2.04 -4.63
CA GLY A 18 9.14 1.28 -4.44
C GLY A 18 9.45 -0.22 -4.31
N THR A 19 9.03 -0.85 -3.22
CA THR A 19 9.33 -2.27 -2.93
C THR A 19 8.14 -3.20 -3.17
N SER A 20 6.92 -2.71 -2.98
CA SER A 20 5.68 -3.47 -3.14
C SER A 20 4.53 -2.53 -3.46
N CYS A 21 3.49 -3.04 -4.12
CA CYS A 21 2.27 -2.27 -4.37
C CYS A 21 1.05 -3.19 -4.44
N SER A 22 -0.13 -2.64 -4.19
CA SER A 22 -1.39 -3.37 -4.23
C SER A 22 -2.54 -2.40 -4.53
N PHE A 23 -3.49 -2.80 -5.36
CA PHE A 23 -4.73 -2.05 -5.56
C PHE A 23 -5.80 -2.51 -4.56
N SER A 24 -6.67 -1.58 -4.17
CA SER A 24 -7.92 -1.93 -3.49
C SER A 24 -8.81 -2.75 -4.42
N GLU A 25 -9.74 -3.51 -3.83
CA GLU A 25 -10.62 -4.40 -4.59
C GLU A 25 -11.54 -3.66 -5.58
N ASP A 26 -11.99 -2.46 -5.21
CA ASP A 26 -12.77 -1.57 -6.06
C ASP A 26 -11.89 -0.78 -7.07
N GLY A 27 -10.57 -0.96 -6.99
CA GLY A 27 -9.59 -0.28 -7.83
C GLY A 27 -9.43 1.21 -7.54
N SER A 28 -10.11 1.78 -6.55
CA SER A 28 -10.10 3.23 -6.29
C SER A 28 -8.82 3.74 -5.61
N LEU A 29 -8.06 2.83 -4.99
CA LEU A 29 -6.84 3.15 -4.26
C LEU A 29 -5.68 2.27 -4.73
N LEU A 30 -4.49 2.89 -4.81
CA LEU A 30 -3.22 2.19 -4.95
C LEU A 30 -2.38 2.40 -3.69
N ALA A 31 -1.98 1.31 -3.05
CA ALA A 31 -0.97 1.34 -2.00
C ALA A 31 0.41 1.03 -2.59
N VAL A 32 1.42 1.79 -2.20
CA VAL A 32 2.82 1.57 -2.58
C VAL A 32 3.71 1.69 -1.36
N SER A 33 4.57 0.70 -1.13
CA SER A 33 5.60 0.74 -0.08
C SER A 33 6.91 1.28 -0.61
N PHE A 34 7.53 2.13 0.19
CA PHE A 34 8.81 2.77 -0.03
C PHE A 34 9.63 2.60 1.26
N GLU A 35 10.56 1.64 1.27
CA GLU A 35 11.30 1.25 2.50
C GLU A 35 10.35 0.91 3.67
N ASP A 36 10.28 1.76 4.69
CA ASP A 36 9.43 1.67 5.88
C ASP A 36 8.21 2.58 5.79
N ILE A 37 7.92 3.18 4.63
CA ILE A 37 6.77 4.06 4.41
C ILE A 37 5.78 3.38 3.49
N ILE A 38 4.48 3.55 3.75
CA ILE A 38 3.42 3.15 2.82
C ILE A 38 2.65 4.40 2.39
N THR A 39 2.44 4.55 1.09
CA THR A 39 1.68 5.65 0.51
C THR A 39 0.40 5.12 -0.11
N ILE A 40 -0.69 5.88 0.00
CA ILE A 40 -1.99 5.58 -0.60
C ILE A 40 -2.33 6.67 -1.60
N TRP A 41 -2.61 6.26 -2.83
CA TRP A 41 -2.91 7.11 -3.97
C TRP A 41 -4.33 6.85 -4.43
N ASP A 42 -5.01 7.90 -4.87
CA ASP A 42 -6.22 7.77 -5.67
C ASP A 42 -5.86 7.30 -7.07
N SER A 43 -6.46 6.22 -7.56
CA SER A 43 -6.11 5.65 -8.87
C SER A 43 -6.69 6.42 -10.06
N GLY A 44 -7.74 7.22 -9.85
CA GLY A 44 -8.39 7.99 -10.91
C GLY A 44 -7.71 9.33 -11.17
N SER A 45 -7.20 9.97 -10.11
CA SER A 45 -6.53 11.28 -10.16
C SER A 45 -5.03 11.22 -9.90
N TRP A 46 -4.51 10.07 -9.46
CA TRP A 46 -3.10 9.87 -9.06
C TRP A 46 -2.62 10.84 -7.98
N VAL A 47 -3.53 11.31 -7.13
CA VAL A 47 -3.24 12.19 -5.99
C VAL A 47 -2.92 11.36 -4.75
N LEU A 48 -1.85 11.72 -4.04
CA LEU A 48 -1.49 11.13 -2.75
C LEU A 48 -2.54 11.50 -1.70
N LYS A 49 -3.23 10.49 -1.15
CA LYS A 49 -4.25 10.64 -0.09
C LYS A 49 -3.67 10.49 1.31
N HIS A 50 -2.86 9.46 1.53
CA HIS A 50 -2.33 9.14 2.85
C HIS A 50 -0.89 8.63 2.81
N THR A 51 -0.21 8.78 3.94
CA THR A 51 1.12 8.21 4.17
C THR A 51 1.15 7.59 5.57
N PHE A 52 1.55 6.33 5.64
CA PHE A 52 1.78 5.60 6.88
C PHE A 52 3.29 5.53 7.15
N CYS A 53 3.75 6.28 8.15
CA CYS A 53 5.19 6.43 8.49
C CYS A 53 5.62 5.65 9.74
N GLN A 54 4.75 4.79 10.29
CA GLN A 54 5.03 3.99 11.51
C GLN A 54 5.03 2.45 11.33
N PRO A 55 5.35 1.87 10.16
CA PRO A 55 5.73 0.46 10.11
C PRO A 55 6.94 0.16 11.01
N PRO A 56 6.97 -0.97 11.73
CA PRO A 56 8.04 -1.35 12.65
C PRO A 56 9.28 -1.90 11.90
N GLY A 57 9.42 -1.60 10.61
CA GLY A 57 10.50 -2.09 9.76
C GLY A 57 10.17 -2.00 8.26
N LYS A 58 11.16 -2.38 7.45
CA LYS A 58 11.04 -2.38 5.98
C LYS A 58 9.91 -3.27 5.51
N ILE A 59 9.05 -2.74 4.65
CA ILE A 59 7.92 -3.46 4.09
C ILE A 59 8.39 -4.39 2.97
N ARG A 60 8.08 -5.67 3.12
CA ARG A 60 8.36 -6.71 2.14
C ARG A 60 7.19 -6.95 1.20
N SER A 61 5.95 -6.84 1.70
CA SER A 61 4.75 -7.10 0.90
C SER A 61 3.57 -6.25 1.38
N LEU A 62 2.72 -5.85 0.44
CA LEU A 62 1.46 -5.17 0.68
C LEU A 62 0.29 -5.95 0.10
N CYS A 63 -0.85 -5.93 0.79
CA CYS A 63 -2.09 -6.54 0.29
C CYS A 63 -3.32 -5.83 0.84
N PHE A 64 -4.18 -5.33 -0.04
CA PHE A 64 -5.54 -4.95 0.36
C PHE A 64 -6.36 -6.20 0.66
N GLY A 65 -7.14 -6.13 1.74
CA GLY A 65 -8.18 -7.11 2.00
C GLY A 65 -9.24 -7.10 0.90
N ARG A 66 -10.02 -8.17 0.82
CA ARG A 66 -11.07 -8.37 -0.17
C ARG A 66 -12.39 -8.69 0.51
N MET A 67 -13.50 -8.48 -0.19
CA MET A 67 -14.86 -8.73 0.24
C MET A 67 -15.16 -8.06 1.59
N SER A 68 -15.41 -8.84 2.65
CA SER A 68 -15.70 -8.31 3.99
C SER A 68 -14.48 -7.66 4.68
N ALA A 69 -13.28 -7.88 4.16
CA ALA A 69 -12.04 -7.31 4.68
C ALA A 69 -11.49 -6.14 3.84
N SER A 70 -12.24 -5.63 2.86
CA SER A 70 -11.81 -4.57 1.92
C SER A 70 -11.32 -3.28 2.58
N LYS A 71 -11.79 -2.99 3.79
CA LYS A 71 -11.34 -1.85 4.60
C LYS A 71 -9.93 -2.00 5.18
N TYR A 72 -9.33 -3.19 5.10
CA TYR A 72 -8.03 -3.45 5.69
C TYR A 72 -6.92 -3.42 4.64
N LEU A 73 -5.80 -2.79 5.00
CA LEU A 73 -4.53 -2.94 4.31
C LEU A 73 -3.59 -3.76 5.20
N LEU A 74 -2.95 -4.77 4.65
CA LEU A 74 -1.97 -5.59 5.33
C LEU A 74 -0.58 -5.31 4.78
N ALA A 75 0.42 -5.26 5.66
CA ALA A 75 1.81 -5.29 5.27
C ALA A 75 2.62 -6.26 6.12
N SER A 76 3.50 -7.01 5.47
CA SER A 76 4.52 -7.79 6.16
C SER A 76 5.87 -7.07 6.11
N THR A 77 6.60 -7.14 7.21
CA THR A 77 7.94 -6.57 7.32
C THR A 77 9.01 -7.65 7.16
N GLU A 78 10.25 -7.24 6.87
CA GLU A 78 11.41 -8.15 6.85
C GLU A 78 11.66 -8.81 8.21
N ASN A 79 11.31 -8.13 9.31
CA ASN A 79 11.52 -8.61 10.68
C ASN A 79 10.40 -9.54 11.19
N GLY A 80 9.50 -10.00 10.31
CA GLY A 80 8.43 -10.95 10.64
C GLY A 80 7.17 -10.33 11.25
N PHE A 81 7.11 -9.00 11.43
CA PHE A 81 5.89 -8.33 11.89
C PHE A 81 4.86 -8.21 10.77
N ILE A 82 3.59 -8.36 11.14
CA ILE A 82 2.44 -8.08 10.28
C ILE A 82 1.71 -6.85 10.83
N ASN A 83 1.41 -5.93 9.93
CA ASN A 83 0.70 -4.70 10.22
C ASN A 83 -0.65 -4.74 9.51
N CYS A 84 -1.68 -4.24 10.18
CA CYS A 84 -3.02 -4.15 9.66
C CYS A 84 -3.57 -2.75 9.89
N TRP A 85 -3.89 -2.03 8.82
CA TRP A 85 -4.51 -0.71 8.88
C TRP A 85 -5.98 -0.82 8.53
N ASP A 86 -6.86 -0.29 9.39
CA ASP A 86 -8.27 -0.07 9.04
C ASP A 86 -8.38 1.31 8.38
N LEU A 87 -8.62 1.33 7.07
CA LEU A 87 -8.63 2.53 6.25
C LEU A 87 -9.84 3.43 6.51
N LEU A 88 -10.93 2.88 7.07
CA LEU A 88 -12.13 3.66 7.39
C LEU A 88 -11.93 4.44 8.69
N THR A 89 -11.26 3.83 9.66
CA THR A 89 -11.04 4.46 10.97
C THR A 89 -9.66 5.11 11.10
N CYS A 90 -8.79 4.97 10.09
CA CYS A 90 -7.39 5.39 10.10
C CYS A 90 -6.59 4.83 11.30
N ASN A 91 -7.00 3.69 11.85
CA ASN A 91 -6.32 3.04 12.96
C ASN A 91 -5.30 2.01 12.47
N CYS A 92 -4.10 2.06 13.05
CA CYS A 92 -3.06 1.06 12.86
C CYS A 92 -3.20 -0.02 13.94
N LYS A 93 -3.23 -1.29 13.55
CA LYS A 93 -3.13 -2.44 14.46
C LYS A 93 -1.89 -3.25 14.11
N TYR A 94 -1.08 -3.54 15.12
CA TYR A 94 0.09 -4.39 15.01
C TYR A 94 -0.29 -5.82 15.40
N ALA A 95 0.01 -6.80 14.55
CA ALA A 95 -0.13 -8.21 14.86
C ALA A 95 1.26 -8.85 14.90
N TYR A 96 1.67 -9.25 16.10
CA TYR A 96 2.89 -10.03 16.30
C TYR A 96 2.60 -11.50 16.00
N TYR A 97 3.36 -12.11 15.08
CA TYR A 97 3.38 -13.55 14.92
C TYR A 97 4.69 -14.08 15.54
N LYS A 98 4.56 -15.07 16.42
CA LYS A 98 5.63 -15.60 17.28
C LYS A 98 6.28 -16.82 16.65
#